data_AF-A0A352XSL5-F1
#
_entry.id   AF-A0A352XSL5-F1
#
_cell.length_a   1.000
_cell.length_b   1.000
_cell.length_c   1.000
_cell.angle_alpha   90.00
_cell.angle_beta   90.00
_cell.angle_gamma   90.00
#
_symmetry.space_group_name_H-M   'P 1'
#
loop_
_entity.id
_entity.type
_entity.pdbx_description
1 polymer ?
#
loop_
_entity_poly.entity_id
_entity_poly.type
_entity_poly.pdbx_seq_one_letter_code
_entity_poly.pdbx_strand_id
1 'polypeptide(L)'
;METVHDIDGRIPGAGQHEIDSESQNLVPPLTSKDAELYARFFQVLSDPTRVRLLHLLLDAPDNGRTVSELVAAVGAPQSRISTHLGCLRWCGLVHTHREGKQ
;
A
#
# COMPACT_ATOMS: atom_id res chain seq x y z
N MET A 1 52.94 -54.17 -15.18
CA MET A 1 51.97 -53.08 -15.40
C MET A 1 51.46 -52.69 -14.04
N GLU A 2 52.30 -52.09 -13.19
CA GLU A 2 52.91 -50.76 -13.25
C GLU A 2 51.99 -49.70 -12.63
N THR A 3 52.58 -49.10 -11.61
CA THR A 3 52.24 -48.04 -10.64
C THR A 3 51.56 -46.80 -11.24
N VAL A 4 50.93 -45.89 -10.48
CA VAL A 4 51.59 -44.81 -9.71
C VAL A 4 50.57 -44.04 -8.84
N HIS A 5 51.02 -43.61 -7.65
CA HIS A 5 50.39 -42.65 -6.75
C HIS A 5 50.83 -41.20 -7.09
N ASP A 6 49.86 -40.29 -7.05
CA ASP A 6 49.86 -38.83 -6.77
C ASP A 6 50.90 -37.91 -7.43
N ILE A 7 50.43 -36.83 -8.06
CA ILE A 7 51.15 -35.56 -8.19
C ILE A 7 50.16 -34.39 -8.42
N ASP A 8 49.89 -33.68 -7.33
CA ASP A 8 49.96 -32.22 -7.24
C ASP A 8 49.14 -31.40 -8.26
N GLY A 9 47.85 -31.23 -7.95
CA GLY A 9 46.93 -30.31 -8.62
C GLY A 9 46.53 -29.13 -7.73
N ARG A 10 47.47 -28.57 -6.97
CA ARG A 10 47.31 -27.26 -6.32
C ARG A 10 46.93 -26.24 -7.40
N ILE A 11 45.66 -25.81 -7.45
CA ILE A 11 45.28 -24.56 -8.11
C ILE A 11 45.40 -23.45 -7.05
N PRO A 12 46.44 -22.59 -7.10
CA PRO A 12 46.50 -21.39 -6.29
C PRO A 12 45.71 -20.30 -7.02
N GLY A 13 44.69 -19.75 -6.37
CA GLY A 13 44.00 -18.57 -6.91
C GLY A 13 42.69 -18.85 -7.64
N ALA A 14 41.88 -19.78 -7.14
CA ALA A 14 40.43 -19.53 -7.17
C ALA A 14 40.21 -18.36 -6.20
N GLY A 15 40.37 -17.15 -6.71
CA GLY A 15 40.16 -15.93 -5.94
C GLY A 15 38.82 -16.05 -5.23
N GLN A 16 38.83 -15.72 -3.94
CA GLN A 16 37.62 -15.38 -3.22
C GLN A 16 36.85 -14.35 -4.06
N HIS A 17 35.93 -14.81 -4.90
CA HIS A 17 34.70 -14.07 -5.10
C HIS A 17 33.89 -14.37 -3.84
N GLU A 18 34.27 -13.70 -2.76
CA GLU A 18 33.32 -13.23 -1.78
C GLU A 18 32.29 -12.46 -2.61
N ILE A 19 31.25 -13.17 -3.04
CA ILE A 19 30.04 -12.51 -3.47
C ILE A 19 29.53 -11.88 -2.18
N ASP A 20 29.92 -10.63 -1.97
CA ASP A 20 29.43 -9.78 -0.91
C ASP A 20 27.91 -9.84 -0.94
N SER A 21 27.38 -10.70 -0.08
CA SER A 21 25.97 -11.06 0.01
C SER A 21 25.19 -9.97 0.76
N GLU A 22 25.67 -8.73 0.71
CA GLU A 22 25.17 -7.58 1.48
C GLU A 22 24.08 -6.78 0.76
N SER A 23 23.60 -7.23 -0.40
CA SER A 23 22.53 -6.51 -1.11
C SER A 23 21.10 -6.91 -0.72
N GLN A 24 20.89 -7.73 0.32
CA GLN A 24 19.56 -8.22 0.70
C GLN A 24 19.08 -7.68 2.05
N ASN A 25 18.90 -6.37 2.20
CA ASN A 25 18.00 -5.81 3.23
C ASN A 25 17.64 -4.34 2.94
N LEU A 26 16.95 -4.09 1.81
CA LEU A 26 16.54 -2.73 1.45
C LEU A 26 15.26 -2.25 2.18
N VAL A 27 14.62 -3.09 3.00
CA VAL A 27 13.40 -2.72 3.72
C VAL A 27 13.56 -3.10 5.19
N PRO A 28 13.61 -2.12 6.12
CA PRO A 28 13.64 -2.42 7.55
C PRO A 28 12.40 -3.23 7.95
N PRO A 29 12.52 -4.13 8.94
CA PRO A 29 11.41 -4.98 9.35
C PRO A 29 10.24 -4.14 9.86
N LEU A 30 9.03 -4.46 9.38
CA LEU A 30 7.81 -3.79 9.82
C LEU A 30 7.57 -4.11 11.29
N THR A 31 7.49 -3.08 12.12
CA THR A 31 7.20 -3.27 13.55
C THR A 31 5.76 -3.75 13.74
N SER A 32 5.47 -4.49 14.81
CA SER A 32 4.09 -4.92 15.12
C SER A 32 3.13 -3.73 15.22
N LYS A 33 3.60 -2.60 15.75
CA LYS A 33 2.83 -1.36 15.87
C LYS A 33 2.47 -0.78 14.50
N ASP A 34 3.43 -0.74 13.58
CA ASP A 34 3.19 -0.25 12.22
C ASP A 34 2.27 -1.19 11.45
N ALA A 35 2.44 -2.51 11.63
CA ALA A 35 1.56 -3.51 11.06
C ALA A 35 0.11 -3.36 11.54
N GLU A 36 -0.11 -3.13 12.83
CA GLU A 36 -1.44 -2.85 13.38
C GLU A 36 -2.04 -1.55 12.83
N LEU A 37 -1.23 -0.50 12.67
CA LEU A 37 -1.68 0.76 12.10
C LEU A 37 -2.13 0.55 10.64
N TYR A 38 -1.32 -0.14 9.84
CA TYR A 38 -1.64 -0.45 8.44
C TYR A 38 -2.87 -1.35 8.33
N ALA A 39 -3.00 -2.35 9.19
CA ALA A 39 -4.19 -3.21 9.22
C ALA A 39 -5.46 -2.39 9.48
N ARG A 40 -5.44 -1.46 10.43
CA ARG A 40 -6.57 -0.55 10.69
C ARG A 40 -6.85 0.35 9.49
N PHE A 41 -5.82 0.86 8.83
CA PHE A 41 -5.97 1.66 7.61
C PHE A 41 -6.61 0.86 6.48
N PHE A 42 -6.13 -0.35 6.21
CA PHE A 42 -6.71 -1.23 5.19
C PHE A 42 -8.12 -1.71 5.54
N GLN A 43 -8.43 -1.87 6.83
CA GLN A 43 -9.80 -2.16 7.27
C GLN A 43 -10.78 -1.05 6.86
N VAL A 44 -10.34 0.21 6.83
CA VAL A 44 -11.16 1.30 6.28
C VAL A 44 -11.29 1.13 4.77
N LEU A 45 -10.25 0.72 4.05
CA LEU A 45 -10.33 0.50 2.60
C LEU A 45 -11.03 -0.81 2.21
N SER A 46 -11.34 -1.70 3.14
CA SER A 46 -11.91 -3.02 2.84
C SER A 46 -13.39 -3.01 2.41
N ASP A 47 -14.05 -1.85 2.43
CA ASP A 47 -15.47 -1.73 2.02
C ASP A 47 -15.56 -1.23 0.57
N PRO A 48 -16.27 -1.95 -0.31
CA PRO A 48 -16.33 -1.61 -1.73
C PRO A 48 -17.01 -0.26 -2.00
N THR A 49 -17.94 0.17 -1.14
CA THR A 49 -18.60 1.48 -1.26
C THR A 49 -17.60 2.59 -0.95
N ARG A 50 -16.79 2.43 0.11
CA ARG A 50 -15.74 3.40 0.46
C ARG A 50 -14.68 3.52 -0.63
N VAL A 51 -14.24 2.40 -1.22
CA VAL A 51 -13.31 2.41 -2.36
C VAL A 51 -13.90 3.12 -3.57
N ARG A 52 -15.18 2.87 -3.89
CA ARG A 52 -15.85 3.55 -5.01
C ARG A 52 -15.99 5.06 -4.78
N LEU A 53 -16.33 5.47 -3.55
CA LEU A 53 -16.38 6.88 -3.17
C LEU A 53 -15.03 7.56 -3.32
N LEU A 54 -13.95 6.93 -2.84
CA LEU A 54 -12.59 7.44 -3.01
C LEU A 54 -12.20 7.58 -4.48
N HIS A 55 -12.49 6.57 -5.30
CA HIS A 55 -12.22 6.63 -6.74
C HIS A 55 -12.94 7.82 -7.41
N LEU A 56 -14.23 8.04 -7.10
CA LEU A 56 -14.99 9.17 -7.64
C LEU A 56 -14.41 10.53 -7.19
N LEU A 57 -13.97 10.64 -5.94
CA LEU A 57 -13.36 11.86 -5.42
C LEU A 57 -11.99 12.14 -6.03
N LEU A 58 -11.19 11.09 -6.29
CA LEU A 58 -9.89 11.21 -6.98
C LEU A 58 -10.02 11.65 -8.43
N ASP A 59 -11.15 11.36 -9.09
CA ASP A 59 -11.46 11.79 -10.45
C ASP A 59 -11.86 13.28 -10.55
N ALA A 60 -12.11 13.95 -9.41
CA ALA A 60 -12.45 15.38 -9.35
C ALA A 60 -11.69 16.10 -8.21
N PRO A 61 -10.35 16.16 -8.28
CA PRO A 61 -9.52 16.62 -7.15
C PRO A 61 -9.68 18.12 -6.85
N ASP A 62 -9.91 18.95 -7.88
CA ASP A 62 -9.98 20.41 -7.74
C ASP A 62 -11.36 20.89 -7.30
N ASN A 63 -12.42 20.18 -7.70
CA ASN A 63 -13.81 20.62 -7.53
C ASN A 63 -14.54 19.83 -6.43
N GLY A 64 -13.99 18.68 -6.03
CA GLY A 64 -14.67 17.70 -5.21
C GLY A 64 -15.95 17.16 -5.87
N ARG A 65 -16.77 16.49 -5.08
CA ARG A 65 -18.14 16.08 -5.46
C ARG A 65 -19.10 16.32 -4.31
N THR A 66 -20.32 16.70 -4.65
CA THR A 66 -21.42 16.82 -3.68
C THR A 66 -21.90 15.43 -3.25
N VAL A 67 -22.53 15.36 -2.07
CA VAL A 67 -23.12 14.10 -1.58
C VAL A 67 -24.19 13.58 -2.54
N SER A 68 -24.95 14.47 -3.18
CA SER A 68 -25.98 14.09 -4.15
C SER A 68 -25.41 13.44 -5.41
N GLU A 69 -24.29 13.96 -5.94
CA GLU A 69 -23.59 13.34 -7.08
C GLU A 69 -23.03 11.97 -6.71
N LEU A 70 -22.47 11.83 -5.50
CA LEU A 70 -21.97 10.55 -5.00
C LEU A 70 -23.08 9.52 -4.81
N VAL A 71 -24.25 9.94 -4.30
CA VAL A 71 -25.45 9.09 -4.21
C VAL A 71 -25.89 8.60 -5.59
N ALA A 72 -25.96 9.50 -6.57
CA ALA A 72 -26.35 9.16 -7.94
C ALA A 72 -25.34 8.20 -8.60
N ALA A 73 -24.05 8.44 -8.44
CA ALA A 73 -22.99 7.63 -9.05
C ALA A 73 -22.85 6.24 -8.40
N VAL A 74 -23.03 6.14 -7.08
CA VAL A 74 -22.90 4.87 -6.35
C VAL A 74 -24.19 4.05 -6.39
N GLY A 75 -25.35 4.70 -6.51
CA GLY A 75 -26.66 4.05 -6.51
C GLY A 75 -27.10 3.56 -5.12
N ALA A 76 -26.66 4.22 -4.06
CA ALA A 76 -26.98 3.86 -2.67
C ALA A 76 -27.68 5.01 -1.93
N PRO A 77 -28.51 4.72 -0.90
CA PRO A 77 -29.20 5.76 -0.15
C PRO A 77 -28.26 6.79 0.48
N GLN A 78 -28.70 8.04 0.55
CA GLN A 78 -27.93 9.14 1.12
C GLN A 78 -27.46 8.87 2.55
N SER A 79 -28.27 8.21 3.39
CA SER A 79 -27.86 7.85 4.76
C SER A 79 -26.61 6.97 4.76
N ARG A 80 -26.58 5.96 3.88
CA ARG A 80 -25.45 5.04 3.73
C ARG A 80 -24.21 5.76 3.24
N ILE A 81 -24.35 6.61 2.22
CA ILE A 81 -23.24 7.43 1.70
C ILE A 81 -22.68 8.35 2.79
N SER A 82 -23.54 9.05 3.53
CA SER A 82 -23.12 9.92 4.63
C SER A 82 -22.38 9.17 5.73
N THR A 83 -22.81 7.95 6.08
CA THR A 83 -22.10 7.10 7.05
C THR A 83 -20.69 6.74 6.55
N HIS A 84 -20.57 6.33 5.29
CA HIS A 84 -19.27 6.00 4.69
C HIS A 84 -18.36 7.22 4.60
N LEU A 85 -18.88 8.38 4.18
CA LEU A 85 -18.13 9.64 4.15
C LEU A 85 -17.69 10.09 5.56
N GLY A 86 -18.54 9.88 6.58
CA GLY A 86 -18.18 10.14 7.96
C GLY A 86 -17.01 9.28 8.44
N CYS A 87 -17.03 7.99 8.11
CA CYS A 87 -15.93 7.07 8.39
C CYS A 87 -14.63 7.49 7.67
N LEU A 88 -14.70 7.76 6.37
CA LEU A 88 -13.56 8.24 5.59
C LEU A 88 -12.99 9.55 6.14
N ARG A 89 -13.85 10.48 6.56
CA ARG A 89 -13.44 11.76 7.16
C ARG A 89 -12.76 11.57 8.51
N TRP A 90 -13.33 10.72 9.37
CA TRP A 90 -12.77 10.42 10.68
C TRP A 90 -11.39 9.74 10.58
N CYS A 91 -11.21 8.91 9.55
CA CYS A 91 -9.92 8.28 9.24
C CYS A 91 -8.95 9.19 8.47
N GLY A 92 -9.31 10.44 8.18
CA GLY A 92 -8.46 11.42 7.50
C GLY A 92 -8.26 11.18 5.99
N LEU A 93 -9.08 10.32 5.37
CA LEU A 93 -8.98 9.98 3.94
C LEU A 93 -9.67 11.00 3.03
N VAL A 94 -10.63 11.76 3.56
CA VAL A 94 -11.36 12.78 2.80
C VAL A 94 -11.56 14.03 3.64
N HIS A 95 -11.62 15.18 2.97
CA HIS A 95 -11.96 16.46 3.58
C HIS A 95 -13.27 16.99 2.99
N THR A 96 -14.03 17.70 3.81
CA THR A 96 -15.25 18.38 3.37
C THR A 96 -14.96 19.86 3.25
N HIS A 97 -15.11 20.41 2.06
CA HIS A 97 -15.13 21.84 1.84
C HIS A 97 -16.59 22.30 1.68
N ARG A 98 -16.91 23.49 2.18
CA ARG A 98 -18.24 24.09 2.04
C ARG A 98 -18.09 25.34 1.20
N GLU A 99 -18.33 25.22 -0.10
CA GLU A 99 -18.50 26.40 -0.95
C GLU A 99 -19.85 27.03 -0.63
N GLY A 100 -19.82 28.20 0.01
CA GLY A 100 -21.00 29.02 0.22
C GLY A 100 -21.02 30.17 -0.78
N LYS A 101 -22.12 30.33 -1.52
CA LYS A 101 -22.61 31.68 -1.82
C LYS A 101 -23.26 32.19 -0.54
N GLN A 102 -22.70 33.24 0.06
CA GLN A 102 -23.50 34.18 0.86
C GLN A 102 -24.42 34.94 -0.09
#